data_AF-A0A956WG84-F1
#
_entry.id   AF-A0A956WG84-F1
#
_cell.length_a   1.000
_cell.length_b   1.000
_cell.length_c   1.000
_cell.angle_alpha   90.00
_cell.angle_beta   90.00
_cell.angle_gamma   90.00
#
_symmetry.space_group_name_H-M   'P 1'
#
loop_
_entity.id
_entity.type
_entity.pdbx_description
1 polymer ?
#
loop_
_entity_poly.entity_id
_entity_poly.type
_entity_poly.pdbx_seq_one_letter_code
_entity_poly.pdbx_strand_id
1 'polypeptide(L)'
;MTRVPGTLRYLFVTALVAMLTFGSIAAISAQDATPESATTSIEKAALITPSSITNLGWDQQGADGLTAAAATLGIEALIQENGGYDDITPALKDLADDGAGLIICHASGYQTVCPE
;
A
#
# COMPACT_ATOMS: atom_id res chain seq x y z
N MET A 1 -5.81 -27.78 -69.16
CA MET A 1 -5.76 -26.35 -68.76
C MET A 1 -7.18 -25.88 -68.47
N THR A 2 -7.66 -26.05 -67.23
CA THR A 2 -8.98 -25.59 -66.79
C THR A 2 -8.77 -24.44 -65.81
N ARG A 3 -8.96 -23.21 -66.31
CA ARG A 3 -8.93 -21.99 -65.49
C ARG A 3 -10.10 -22.02 -64.52
N VAL A 4 -9.80 -22.10 -63.22
CA VAL A 4 -10.80 -21.89 -62.16
C VAL A 4 -11.22 -20.40 -62.19
N PRO A 5 -12.53 -20.08 -62.31
CA PRO A 5 -13.00 -18.70 -62.42
C PRO A 5 -12.74 -17.92 -61.12
N GLY A 6 -12.28 -16.67 -61.26
CA GLY A 6 -11.77 -15.82 -60.18
C GLY A 6 -12.76 -15.53 -59.04
N THR A 7 -14.06 -15.68 -59.29
CA THR A 7 -15.13 -15.48 -58.31
C THR A 7 -15.09 -16.52 -57.17
N LEU A 8 -14.61 -17.73 -57.45
CA LEU A 8 -14.52 -18.82 -56.46
C LEU A 8 -13.30 -18.68 -55.53
N ARG A 9 -12.26 -17.96 -55.98
CA ARG A 9 -11.10 -17.59 -55.15
C ARG A 9 -11.44 -16.49 -54.14
N TYR A 10 -12.28 -15.52 -54.51
CA TYR A 10 -12.69 -14.45 -53.59
C TYR A 10 -13.61 -14.95 -52.48
N LEU A 11 -14.50 -15.90 -52.75
CA LEU A 11 -15.39 -16.51 -51.75
C LEU A 11 -14.65 -17.32 -50.67
N PHE A 12 -13.53 -17.97 -51.04
CA PHE A 12 -12.67 -18.66 -50.06
C PHE A 12 -11.85 -17.69 -49.21
N VAL A 13 -11.39 -16.58 -49.78
CA VAL A 13 -10.60 -15.57 -49.05
C VAL A 13 -11.48 -14.74 -48.11
N THR A 14 -12.72 -14.44 -48.46
CA THR A 14 -13.65 -13.73 -47.56
C THR A 14 -14.16 -14.60 -46.41
N ALA A 15 -14.38 -15.91 -46.65
CA ALA A 15 -14.75 -16.85 -45.60
C ALA A 15 -13.62 -17.08 -44.58
N LEU A 16 -12.36 -17.05 -45.03
CA LEU A 16 -11.19 -17.22 -44.15
C LEU A 16 -10.93 -15.97 -43.29
N VAL A 17 -11.15 -14.77 -43.83
CA VAL A 17 -11.01 -13.51 -43.08
C VAL A 17 -12.14 -13.31 -42.05
N ALA A 18 -13.35 -13.79 -42.33
CA ALA A 18 -14.47 -13.74 -41.38
C ALA A 18 -14.34 -14.74 -40.21
N MET A 19 -13.63 -15.86 -40.38
CA MET A 19 -13.36 -16.82 -39.31
C MET A 19 -12.21 -16.39 -38.38
N LEU A 20 -11.33 -15.49 -38.83
CA LEU A 20 -10.22 -14.96 -38.03
C LEU A 20 -10.63 -13.82 -37.08
N THR A 21 -11.83 -13.24 -37.23
CA THR A 21 -12.30 -12.12 -36.39
C THR A 21 -13.34 -12.50 -35.34
N PHE A 22 -13.85 -13.74 -35.34
CA PHE A 22 -14.87 -14.21 -34.39
C PHE A 22 -14.37 -15.21 -33.34
N GLY A 23 -13.08 -15.57 -33.35
CA GLY A 23 -12.52 -16.65 -32.53
C GLY A 23 -12.08 -16.28 -31.10
N SER A 24 -12.13 -15.00 -30.69
CA SER A 24 -11.41 -14.56 -29.48
C SER A 24 -12.25 -13.83 -28.43
N ILE A 25 -13.52 -14.19 -28.26
CA ILE A 25 -14.36 -13.58 -27.19
C ILE A 25 -14.60 -14.53 -26.00
N ALA A 26 -14.26 -15.83 -26.10
CA ALA A 26 -14.62 -16.82 -25.07
C ALA A 26 -13.56 -17.04 -23.96
N ALA A 27 -12.43 -16.35 -23.95
CA ALA A 27 -11.31 -16.65 -23.03
C ALA A 27 -10.84 -15.47 -22.14
N ILE A 28 -11.62 -14.38 -22.03
CA ILE A 28 -11.25 -13.22 -21.20
C ILE A 28 -11.90 -13.24 -19.81
N SER A 29 -12.86 -14.12 -19.54
CA SER A 29 -13.69 -14.05 -18.33
C SER A 29 -13.08 -14.59 -17.03
N ALA A 30 -11.77 -14.87 -16.96
CA ALA A 30 -11.18 -15.58 -15.81
C ALA A 30 -9.90 -14.96 -15.20
N GLN A 31 -9.47 -13.76 -15.63
CA GLN A 31 -8.19 -13.18 -15.17
C GLN A 31 -8.31 -11.94 -14.26
N ASP A 32 -9.53 -11.45 -13.99
CA ASP A 32 -9.77 -10.34 -13.07
C ASP A 32 -10.02 -10.78 -11.62
N ALA A 33 -9.42 -11.91 -11.19
CA ALA A 33 -9.26 -12.16 -9.77
C ALA A 33 -8.16 -11.25 -9.23
N THR A 34 -8.46 -9.95 -9.10
CA THR A 34 -7.66 -9.06 -8.25
C THR A 34 -7.67 -9.69 -6.86
N PRO A 35 -6.52 -10.08 -6.28
CA PRO A 35 -6.51 -10.59 -4.93
C PRO A 35 -7.16 -9.53 -4.04
N GLU A 36 -8.18 -9.92 -3.30
CA GLU A 36 -8.77 -9.07 -2.28
C GLU A 36 -7.66 -8.76 -1.27
N SER A 37 -7.06 -7.59 -1.40
CA SER A 37 -6.11 -7.10 -0.41
C SER A 37 -6.85 -7.09 0.91
N ALA A 38 -6.41 -7.92 1.86
CA ALA A 38 -6.87 -7.81 3.23
C ALA A 38 -6.50 -6.40 3.72
N THR A 39 -7.49 -5.51 3.77
CA THR A 39 -7.30 -4.15 4.28
C THR A 39 -7.14 -4.25 5.79
N THR A 40 -5.91 -4.32 6.27
CA THR A 40 -5.65 -4.13 7.70
C THR A 40 -5.94 -2.66 8.01
N SER A 41 -7.07 -2.39 8.65
CA SER A 41 -7.39 -1.07 9.15
C SER A 41 -6.49 -0.75 10.34
N ILE A 42 -5.76 0.36 10.24
CA ILE A 42 -5.00 0.90 11.36
C ILE A 42 -5.97 1.72 12.22
N GLU A 43 -6.20 1.30 13.46
CA GLU A 43 -7.03 2.03 14.43
C GLU A 43 -6.22 2.97 15.30
N LYS A 44 -4.93 2.69 15.46
CA LYS A 44 -4.00 3.48 16.26
C LYS A 44 -2.67 3.62 15.55
N ALA A 45 -2.12 4.83 15.55
CA ALA A 45 -0.77 5.11 15.10
C ALA A 45 0.03 5.74 16.24
N ALA A 46 1.28 5.34 16.39
CA ALA A 46 2.16 5.81 17.44
C ALA A 46 3.32 6.65 16.88
N LEU A 47 3.87 7.52 17.72
CA LEU A 47 5.10 8.26 17.46
C LEU A 47 5.95 8.27 18.73
N ILE A 48 7.24 7.93 18.56
CA ILE A 48 8.24 8.03 19.63
C ILE A 48 9.26 9.12 19.30
N THR A 49 9.49 10.03 20.25
CA THR A 49 10.47 11.13 20.13
C THR A 49 11.64 10.95 21.10
N PRO A 50 12.84 11.45 20.74
CA PRO A 50 14.00 11.40 21.62
C PRO A 50 13.89 12.33 22.83
N SER A 51 13.15 13.44 22.71
CA SER A 51 12.95 14.44 23.76
C SER A 51 11.49 14.85 23.87
N SER A 52 11.21 15.84 24.71
CA SER A 52 9.85 16.33 24.96
C SER A 52 9.27 17.07 23.76
N ILE A 53 7.98 16.87 23.51
CA ILE A 53 7.19 17.54 22.47
C ILE A 53 6.90 19.01 22.80
N THR A 54 7.26 19.51 23.99
CA THR A 54 7.16 20.95 24.30
C THR A 54 8.44 21.71 23.96
N ASN A 55 9.37 21.10 23.20
CA ASN A 55 10.67 21.68 22.89
C ASN A 55 10.65 22.74 21.77
N LEU A 56 9.48 23.13 21.27
CA LEU A 56 9.30 24.13 20.19
C LEU A 56 10.05 23.76 18.90
N GLY A 57 10.28 22.46 18.67
CA GLY A 57 11.18 21.96 17.63
C GLY A 57 10.67 20.71 16.92
N TRP A 58 11.60 19.85 16.57
CA TRP A 58 11.38 18.65 15.74
C TRP A 58 10.37 17.68 16.36
N ASP A 59 10.47 17.44 17.67
CA ASP A 59 9.61 16.49 18.39
C ASP A 59 8.17 17.01 18.47
N GLN A 60 8.01 18.29 18.76
CA GLN A 60 6.71 18.95 18.71
C GLN A 60 6.06 18.80 17.33
N GLN A 61 6.79 19.12 16.26
CA GLN A 61 6.26 19.06 14.89
C GLN A 61 5.85 17.64 14.49
N GLY A 62 6.58 16.61 14.96
CA GLY A 62 6.21 15.21 14.74
C GLY A 62 4.89 14.86 15.44
N ALA A 63 4.78 15.20 16.73
CA ALA A 63 3.57 14.93 17.51
C ALA A 63 2.35 15.71 17.00
N ASP A 64 2.51 17.00 16.68
CA ASP A 64 1.47 17.84 16.09
C ASP A 64 0.99 17.25 14.74
N GLY A 65 1.93 16.81 13.90
CA GLY A 65 1.65 16.20 12.61
C GLY A 65 0.87 14.89 12.73
N LEU A 66 1.30 13.97 13.61
CA LEU A 66 0.58 12.72 13.83
C LEU A 66 -0.80 12.97 14.42
N THR A 67 -0.93 13.88 15.39
CA THR A 67 -2.22 14.22 16.01
C THR A 67 -3.21 14.76 14.97
N ALA A 68 -2.76 15.66 14.09
CA ALA A 68 -3.60 16.20 13.02
C ALA A 68 -4.02 15.13 12.00
N ALA A 69 -3.10 14.24 11.62
CA ALA A 69 -3.40 13.12 10.73
C ALA A 69 -4.40 12.14 11.37
N ALA A 70 -4.20 11.80 12.64
CA ALA A 70 -5.07 10.90 13.39
C ALA A 70 -6.49 11.45 13.51
N ALA A 71 -6.63 12.74 13.83
CA ALA A 71 -7.92 13.43 13.87
C ALA A 71 -8.64 13.42 12.50
N THR A 72 -7.89 13.57 11.41
CA THR A 72 -8.45 13.54 10.04
C THR A 72 -8.92 12.15 9.63
N LEU A 73 -8.20 11.11 10.07
CA LEU A 73 -8.48 9.71 9.74
C LEU A 73 -9.45 9.04 10.73
N GLY A 74 -9.76 9.68 11.86
CA GLY A 74 -10.60 9.10 12.90
C GLY A 74 -9.94 7.94 13.65
N ILE A 75 -8.60 7.98 13.79
CA ILE A 75 -7.79 6.97 14.50
C ILE A 75 -7.19 7.58 15.78
N GLU A 76 -6.67 6.74 16.66
CA GLU A 76 -5.98 7.19 17.88
C GLU A 76 -4.49 7.50 17.60
N ALA A 77 -3.97 8.57 18.22
CA ALA A 77 -2.55 8.88 18.21
C ALA A 77 -1.94 8.56 19.59
N LEU A 78 -0.93 7.70 19.61
CA LEU A 78 -0.14 7.37 20.80
C LEU A 78 1.20 8.12 20.74
N ILE A 79 1.47 9.00 21.70
CA ILE A 79 2.70 9.82 21.71
C ILE A 79 3.58 9.37 22.87
N GLN A 80 4.75 8.81 22.54
CA GLN A 80 5.78 8.44 23.50
C GLN A 80 6.92 9.47 23.45
N GLU A 81 7.07 10.25 24.52
CA GLU A 81 8.14 11.24 24.63
C GLU A 81 9.38 10.69 25.34
N ASN A 82 10.49 11.42 25.23
CA ASN A 82 11.71 11.19 26.02
C ASN A 82 12.29 9.77 25.88
N GLY A 83 12.24 9.19 24.68
CA GLY A 83 12.85 7.90 24.40
C GLY A 83 14.38 7.91 24.48
N GLY A 84 15.02 9.09 24.43
CA GLY A 84 16.47 9.21 24.47
C GLY A 84 17.14 8.61 23.23
N TYR A 85 18.37 8.11 23.39
CA TYR A 85 19.13 7.41 22.33
C TYR A 85 19.72 6.08 22.82
N ASP A 86 19.29 5.63 23.99
CA ASP A 86 19.58 4.29 24.49
C ASP A 86 18.67 3.27 23.79
N ASP A 87 18.56 2.06 24.34
CA ASP A 87 17.68 1.04 23.78
C ASP A 87 16.20 1.42 23.95
N ILE A 88 15.55 1.76 22.85
CA ILE A 88 14.12 2.08 22.78
C ILE A 88 13.23 0.86 22.54
N THR A 89 13.79 -0.34 22.36
CA THR A 89 13.03 -1.57 22.07
C THR A 89 11.89 -1.82 23.07
N PRO A 90 12.08 -1.62 24.40
CA PRO A 90 10.98 -1.78 25.35
C PRO A 90 9.80 -0.84 25.06
N ALA A 91 10.07 0.43 24.75
CA ALA A 91 9.02 1.40 24.44
C ALA A 91 8.30 1.08 23.12
N LEU A 92 9.03 0.59 22.10
CA LEU A 92 8.42 0.13 20.86
C LEU A 92 7.48 -1.07 21.11
N LYS A 93 7.91 -1.98 21.98
CA LYS A 93 7.09 -3.13 22.37
C LYS A 93 5.84 -2.72 23.13
N ASP A 94 5.95 -1.78 24.07
CA ASP A 94 4.79 -1.26 24.79
C ASP A 94 3.79 -0.60 23.82
N LEU A 95 4.26 0.21 22.86
CA LEU A 95 3.42 0.82 21.82
C LEU A 95 2.73 -0.22 20.93
N ALA A 96 3.44 -1.29 20.57
CA ALA A 96 2.86 -2.39 19.80
C ALA A 96 1.80 -3.17 20.62
N ASP A 97 2.10 -3.46 21.89
CA ASP A 97 1.18 -4.13 22.81
C ASP A 97 -0.07 -3.28 23.11
N ASP A 98 0.04 -1.95 23.08
CA ASP A 98 -1.07 -0.98 23.16
C ASP A 98 -1.92 -0.89 21.88
N GLY A 99 -1.52 -1.61 20.83
CA GLY A 99 -2.27 -1.79 19.59
C GLY A 99 -1.91 -0.82 18.47
N ALA A 100 -0.72 -0.19 18.50
CA ALA A 100 -0.25 0.63 17.40
C ALA A 100 -0.08 -0.24 16.12
N GLY A 101 -0.87 0.04 15.09
CA GLY A 101 -0.73 -0.58 13.77
C GLY A 101 0.34 0.07 12.89
N LEU A 102 0.83 1.24 13.30
CA LEU A 102 1.96 1.96 12.73
C LEU A 102 2.72 2.65 13.86
N ILE A 103 4.04 2.51 13.90
CA ILE A 103 4.90 3.23 14.85
C ILE A 103 5.89 4.09 14.05
N ILE A 104 5.90 5.39 14.32
CA ILE A 104 6.79 6.38 13.70
C ILE A 104 7.93 6.68 14.65
N CYS A 105 9.13 6.22 14.29
CA CYS A 105 10.35 6.51 15.01
C CYS A 105 10.94 7.84 14.57
N HIS A 106 10.65 8.89 15.32
CA HIS A 106 10.88 10.28 14.89
C HIS A 106 12.29 10.81 15.19
N ALA A 107 13.31 9.99 14.95
CA ALA A 107 14.70 10.41 15.03
C ALA A 107 15.57 9.61 14.07
N SER A 108 16.56 10.29 13.48
CA SER A 108 17.56 9.63 12.65
C SER A 108 18.48 8.71 13.44
N GLY A 109 18.42 8.69 14.78
CA GLY A 109 19.17 7.77 15.65
C GLY A 109 18.44 6.46 15.94
N TYR A 110 17.20 6.30 15.48
CA TYR A 110 16.38 5.13 15.71
C TYR A 110 16.39 4.12 14.54
N GLN A 111 17.11 4.40 13.45
CA GLN A 111 17.14 3.58 12.23
C GLN A 111 17.56 2.13 12.46
N THR A 112 18.37 1.85 13.48
CA THR A 112 18.88 0.49 13.74
C THR A 112 17.97 -0.33 14.63
N VAL A 113 16.98 0.28 15.29
CA VAL A 113 16.11 -0.39 16.25
C VAL A 113 14.69 -0.56 15.69
N CYS A 114 14.16 0.45 15.00
CA CYS A 114 12.77 0.44 14.54
C CYS A 114 12.39 -0.51 13.40
N PRO A 115 13.30 -0.98 12.54
CA PRO A 115 12.97 -2.01 11.56
C PRO A 115 12.74 -3.42 12.15
N GLU A 116 13.15 -3.64 13.40
CA GLU A 116 13.08 -4.93 14.10
C GLU A 116 11.71 -5.15 14.76
#